data_AF-A0A2M9KX29-F1
#
_entry.id   AF-A0A2M9KX29-F1
#
_cell.length_a   1.000
_cell.length_b   1.000
_cell.length_c   1.000
_cell.angle_alpha   90.00
_cell.angle_beta   90.00
_cell.angle_gamma   90.00
#
_symmetry.space_group_name_H-M   'P 1'
#
loop_
_entity.id
_entity.type
_entity.pdbx_description
1 polymer ?
#
loop_
_entity_poly.entity_id
_entity_poly.type
_entity_poly.pdbx_seq_one_letter_code
_entity_poly.pdbx_strand_id
1 'polypeptide(L)'
;MTVTVLLIDLAVVLSVAAGLGFGRRVPAGAAVGRGGWAVRPEVGLAVAVGAVYVNQLVCAAYVVRVHGGDASFVTRYLPPGWFAQPVGDPVVRAVAGWMPAPWVFGPSVLRVQAFLELPFVLFAYGTALRRLSPALYRAALGSGPLVGAAALSYTVVFGVVEWALRNPWTVQDLLIRAASAAVTAPLVLALARRDRGPELRPGLGGLLHFTVSLGALGGLVMVVYDTALLYNSAHLRTRWPELVLWLTVLAASGRRGPAGRAAVGPATAALAAVLRRGLVLFLVPALAVRYGTGFAHLQVAAAGGLFIVGAALWQEQVRRALLPPALGATAGLGAAYLALHAVADTYPESGLLRATVAFLAVAALVCAFVDRWTATSRRTSAA
;
A
#
# COMPACT_ATOMS: atom_id res chain seq x y z
N MET A 1 13.35 10.66 -25.27
CA MET A 1 12.69 9.73 -24.34
C MET A 1 13.78 8.89 -23.68
N THR A 2 13.87 8.86 -22.35
CA THR A 2 14.94 8.09 -21.68
C THR A 2 14.58 6.62 -21.60
N VAL A 3 15.58 5.74 -21.54
CA VAL A 3 15.38 4.28 -21.38
C VAL A 3 14.55 3.96 -20.14
N THR A 4 14.71 4.73 -19.05
CA THR A 4 13.92 4.61 -17.82
C THR A 4 12.41 4.78 -18.06
N VAL A 5 12.00 5.80 -18.83
CA VAL A 5 10.58 6.05 -19.14
C VAL A 5 9.97 4.83 -19.85
N LEU A 6 10.67 4.33 -20.87
CA LEU A 6 10.24 3.13 -21.63
C LEU A 6 10.10 1.89 -20.75
N LEU A 7 11.07 1.66 -19.86
CA LEU A 7 11.07 0.49 -18.98
C LEU A 7 9.91 0.54 -17.96
N ILE A 8 9.58 1.72 -17.44
CA ILE A 8 8.46 1.88 -16.50
C ILE A 8 7.12 1.73 -17.23
N ASP A 9 6.95 2.32 -18.42
CA ASP A 9 5.74 2.14 -19.23
C ASP A 9 5.53 0.65 -19.58
N LEU A 10 6.60 -0.04 -19.98
CA LEU A 10 6.56 -1.47 -20.23
C LEU A 10 6.22 -2.26 -18.96
N ALA A 11 6.77 -1.89 -17.81
CA ALA A 11 6.43 -2.50 -16.53
C ALA A 11 4.95 -2.31 -16.19
N VAL A 12 4.35 -1.13 -16.45
CA VAL A 12 2.91 -0.91 -16.29
C VAL A 12 2.11 -1.87 -17.17
N VAL A 13 2.41 -1.93 -18.47
CA VAL A 13 1.66 -2.77 -19.42
C VAL A 13 1.75 -4.26 -19.04
N LEU A 14 2.97 -4.76 -18.79
CA LEU A 14 3.20 -6.17 -18.46
C LEU A 14 2.60 -6.54 -17.10
N SER A 15 2.71 -5.67 -16.10
CA SER A 15 2.16 -5.92 -14.76
C SER A 15 0.62 -5.89 -14.75
N VAL A 16 -0.01 -5.02 -15.55
CA VAL A 16 -1.47 -5.02 -15.77
C VAL A 16 -1.90 -6.32 -16.43
N ALA A 17 -1.22 -6.74 -17.51
CA ALA A 17 -1.51 -8.01 -18.18
C ALA A 17 -1.37 -9.21 -17.22
N ALA A 18 -0.31 -9.24 -16.41
CA ALA A 18 -0.10 -10.27 -15.39
C ALA A 18 -1.17 -10.23 -14.29
N GLY A 19 -1.53 -9.04 -13.78
CA GLY A 19 -2.58 -8.86 -12.78
C GLY A 19 -3.94 -9.37 -13.28
N LEU A 20 -4.28 -9.10 -14.54
CA LEU A 20 -5.48 -9.62 -15.19
C LEU A 20 -5.43 -11.14 -15.39
N GLY A 21 -4.31 -11.66 -15.89
CA GLY A 21 -4.13 -13.08 -16.18
C GLY A 21 -4.20 -13.94 -14.91
N PHE A 22 -3.42 -13.60 -13.89
CA PHE A 22 -3.34 -14.35 -12.64
C PHE A 22 -4.50 -14.02 -11.69
N GLY A 23 -4.94 -12.77 -11.65
CA GLY A 23 -6.02 -12.34 -10.75
C GLY A 23 -7.37 -12.97 -11.10
N ARG A 24 -7.66 -13.24 -12.38
CA ARG A 24 -8.87 -13.99 -12.83
C ARG A 24 -9.03 -15.36 -12.18
N ARG A 25 -7.95 -16.02 -11.80
CA ARG A 25 -7.97 -17.39 -11.27
C ARG A 25 -8.11 -17.47 -9.75
N VAL A 26 -8.19 -16.33 -9.06
CA VAL A 26 -8.30 -16.30 -7.60
C VAL A 26 -9.70 -16.76 -7.17
N PRO A 27 -9.84 -17.89 -6.47
CA PRO A 27 -11.15 -18.43 -6.09
C PRO A 27 -11.89 -17.49 -5.14
N ALA A 28 -13.21 -17.43 -5.28
CA ALA A 28 -14.11 -16.77 -4.33
C ALA A 28 -14.27 -17.62 -3.06
N GLY A 29 -13.19 -17.81 -2.30
CA GLY A 29 -13.21 -18.57 -1.04
C GLY A 29 -12.07 -19.57 -0.95
N ALA A 30 -10.94 -19.13 -0.38
CA ALA A 30 -9.85 -20.04 -0.05
C ALA A 30 -10.21 -20.87 1.19
N ALA A 31 -10.10 -22.20 1.06
CA ALA A 31 -10.31 -23.15 2.16
C ALA A 31 -9.50 -22.76 3.40
N VAL A 32 -10.07 -22.96 4.59
CA VAL A 32 -9.39 -22.71 5.86
C VAL A 32 -8.45 -23.89 6.15
N GLY A 33 -7.15 -23.62 6.27
CA GLY A 33 -6.16 -24.64 6.59
C GLY A 33 -6.30 -25.18 8.03
N ARG A 34 -6.00 -26.47 8.24
CA ARG A 34 -6.01 -27.16 9.55
C ARG A 34 -4.66 -26.97 10.28
N GLY A 35 -4.68 -26.52 11.55
CA GLY A 35 -3.56 -26.60 12.52
C GLY A 35 -2.43 -25.55 12.43
N GLY A 36 -1.95 -25.01 13.58
CA GLY A 36 -0.78 -24.09 13.69
C GLY A 36 -1.05 -22.63 14.13
N TRP A 37 -0.01 -21.83 14.34
CA TRP A 37 -0.08 -20.39 14.66
C TRP A 37 -0.19 -19.53 13.38
N ALA A 38 -1.04 -18.49 13.41
CA ALA A 38 -1.24 -17.57 12.29
C ALA A 38 -0.68 -16.18 12.63
N VAL A 39 0.29 -15.70 11.86
CA VAL A 39 0.83 -14.34 11.98
C VAL A 39 0.02 -13.42 11.08
N ARG A 40 -0.50 -12.34 11.66
CA ARG A 40 -1.25 -11.31 10.93
C ARG A 40 -0.29 -10.47 10.08
N PRO A 41 -0.65 -10.05 8.85
CA PRO A 41 0.16 -9.14 8.04
C PRO A 41 0.44 -7.81 8.73
N GLU A 42 -0.44 -7.37 9.65
CA GLU A 42 -0.18 -6.19 10.48
C GLU A 42 1.07 -6.32 11.36
N VAL A 43 1.38 -7.54 11.83
CA VAL A 43 2.60 -7.81 12.60
C VAL A 43 3.81 -7.74 11.69
N GLY A 44 3.74 -8.33 10.49
CA GLY A 44 4.80 -8.22 9.48
C GLY A 44 5.07 -6.77 9.09
N LEU A 45 4.01 -5.97 8.91
CA LEU A 45 4.12 -4.54 8.64
C LEU A 45 4.78 -3.80 9.81
N ALA A 46 4.35 -4.06 11.05
CA ALA A 46 4.95 -3.42 12.23
C ALA A 46 6.44 -3.76 12.37
N VAL A 47 6.84 -5.01 12.10
CA VAL A 47 8.25 -5.43 12.08
C VAL A 47 9.02 -4.71 10.97
N ALA A 48 8.47 -4.63 9.75
CA ALA A 48 9.12 -3.92 8.64
C ALA A 48 9.29 -2.43 8.94
N VAL A 49 8.26 -1.76 9.47
CA VAL A 49 8.32 -0.35 9.90
C VAL A 49 9.36 -0.15 11.00
N GLY A 50 9.36 -1.01 12.03
CA GLY A 50 10.35 -0.97 13.11
C GLY A 50 11.77 -1.14 12.59
N ALA A 51 12.00 -2.12 11.71
CA ALA A 51 13.31 -2.36 11.10
C ALA A 51 13.78 -1.16 10.25
N VAL A 52 12.88 -0.51 9.52
CA VAL A 52 13.17 0.71 8.76
C VAL A 52 13.61 1.85 9.69
N TYR A 53 12.89 2.10 10.79
CA TYR A 53 13.29 3.16 11.74
C TYR A 53 14.57 2.83 12.51
N VAL A 54 14.80 1.56 12.85
CA VAL A 54 16.08 1.12 13.43
C VAL A 54 17.21 1.38 12.43
N ASN A 55 17.01 1.07 11.15
CA ASN A 55 17.98 1.39 10.11
C ASN A 55 18.24 2.90 10.01
N GLN A 56 17.21 3.74 10.11
CA GLN A 56 17.37 5.20 10.12
C GLN A 56 18.23 5.69 11.29
N LEU A 57 17.98 5.17 12.49
CA LEU A 57 18.78 5.51 13.68
C LEU A 57 20.25 5.09 13.52
N VAL A 58 20.48 3.89 13.00
CA VAL A 58 21.83 3.37 12.73
C VAL A 58 22.53 4.17 11.62
N CYS A 59 21.81 4.56 10.56
CA CYS A 59 22.29 5.41 9.49
C CYS A 59 22.71 6.80 10.01
N ALA A 60 21.86 7.46 10.81
CA ALA A 60 22.16 8.74 11.41
C ALA A 60 23.43 8.66 12.28
N ALA A 61 23.54 7.63 13.12
CA ALA A 61 24.71 7.39 13.97
C ALA A 61 25.97 7.09 13.14
N TYR A 62 25.86 6.33 12.04
CA TYR A 62 26.94 6.08 11.10
C TYR A 62 27.45 7.39 10.46
N VAL A 63 26.55 8.26 10.00
CA VAL A 63 26.90 9.56 9.41
C VAL A 63 27.63 10.44 10.43
N VAL A 64 27.19 10.45 11.69
CA VAL A 64 27.90 11.16 12.78
C VAL A 64 29.29 10.59 13.00
N ARG A 65 29.44 9.26 13.09
CA ARG A 65 30.71 8.62 13.47
C ARG A 65 31.76 8.57 12.37
N VAL A 66 31.34 8.39 11.12
CA VAL A 66 32.25 8.17 9.99
C VAL A 66 32.42 9.42 9.15
N HIS A 67 31.39 10.25 9.04
CA HIS A 67 31.39 11.43 8.19
C HIS A 67 31.26 12.74 8.98
N GLY A 68 31.39 12.70 10.31
CA GLY A 68 31.34 13.89 11.16
C GLY A 68 29.98 14.61 11.16
N GLY A 69 28.91 13.92 10.74
CA GLY A 69 27.60 14.51 10.55
C GLY A 69 27.36 15.10 9.14
N ASP A 70 28.37 15.11 8.27
CA ASP A 70 28.21 15.55 6.88
C ASP A 70 27.62 14.42 6.01
N ALA A 71 26.46 14.69 5.42
CA ALA A 71 25.78 13.77 4.52
C ALA A 71 26.09 14.03 3.03
N SER A 72 26.95 15.00 2.70
CA SER A 72 27.26 15.41 1.31
C SER A 72 27.77 14.26 0.43
N PHE A 73 28.44 13.27 1.04
CA PHE A 73 28.95 12.08 0.35
C PHE A 73 27.84 11.24 -0.31
N VAL A 74 26.62 11.28 0.23
CA VAL A 74 25.45 10.56 -0.29
C VAL A 74 24.43 11.51 -0.93
N THR A 75 24.15 12.66 -0.33
CA THR A 75 23.08 13.57 -0.81
C THR A 75 23.34 14.11 -2.21
N ARG A 76 24.60 14.21 -2.63
CA ARG A 76 24.98 14.61 -4.01
C ARG A 76 24.43 13.69 -5.11
N TYR A 77 23.99 12.49 -4.76
CA TYR A 77 23.39 11.52 -5.70
C TYR A 77 21.86 11.46 -5.62
N LEU A 78 21.24 12.20 -4.69
CA LEU A 78 19.82 12.10 -4.39
C LEU A 78 19.07 13.37 -4.81
N PRO A 79 17.77 13.27 -5.11
CA PRO A 79 16.94 14.45 -5.33
C PRO A 79 16.93 15.40 -4.12
N PRO A 80 16.73 16.71 -4.34
CA PRO A 80 16.55 17.66 -3.24
C PRO A 80 15.43 17.24 -2.28
N GLY A 81 15.65 17.45 -0.98
CA GLY A 81 14.69 17.09 0.07
C GLY A 81 14.72 15.62 0.49
N TRP A 82 15.66 14.82 -0.04
CA TRP A 82 15.95 13.48 0.44
C TRP A 82 17.16 13.50 1.38
N PHE A 83 17.22 12.54 2.29
CA PHE A 83 18.32 12.34 3.21
C PHE A 83 18.54 13.51 4.21
N ALA A 84 17.54 13.78 5.05
CA ALA A 84 17.64 14.68 6.20
C ALA A 84 17.76 13.92 7.54
N GLN A 85 18.98 13.74 8.04
CA GLN A 85 19.26 13.02 9.29
C GLN A 85 19.42 13.98 10.48
N PRO A 86 18.88 13.65 11.68
CA PRO A 86 18.95 14.50 12.86
C PRO A 86 20.29 14.30 13.60
N VAL A 87 21.40 14.62 12.94
CA VAL A 87 22.78 14.42 13.45
C VAL A 87 23.08 15.18 14.75
N GLY A 88 22.27 16.20 15.07
CA GLY A 88 22.34 16.95 16.33
C GLY A 88 21.58 16.32 17.50
N ASP A 89 20.75 15.29 17.26
CA ASP A 89 19.86 14.72 18.28
C ASP A 89 20.63 13.93 19.36
N PRO A 90 20.31 14.12 20.66
CA PRO A 90 21.00 13.43 21.75
C PRO A 90 20.95 11.90 21.66
N VAL A 91 19.85 11.33 21.19
CA VAL A 91 19.69 9.87 21.03
C VAL A 91 20.60 9.36 19.92
N VAL A 92 20.66 10.06 18.78
CA VAL A 92 21.58 9.72 17.69
C VAL A 92 23.03 9.78 18.16
N ARG A 93 23.40 10.85 18.88
CA ARG A 93 24.76 11.00 19.43
C ARG A 93 25.10 9.94 20.47
N ALA A 94 24.14 9.56 21.31
CA ALA A 94 24.30 8.47 22.25
C ALA A 94 24.60 7.17 21.47
N VAL A 95 23.71 6.76 20.55
CA VAL A 95 23.89 5.54 19.73
C VAL A 95 25.22 5.55 18.99
N ALA A 96 25.62 6.69 18.41
CA ALA A 96 26.93 6.88 17.79
C ALA A 96 28.09 6.58 18.76
N GLY A 97 28.01 7.03 20.02
CA GLY A 97 29.00 6.74 21.06
C GLY A 97 29.11 5.25 21.43
N TRP A 98 28.03 4.49 21.25
CA TRP A 98 28.00 3.03 21.51
C TRP A 98 28.45 2.19 20.31
N MET A 99 28.86 2.77 19.18
CA MET A 99 29.34 2.03 18.01
C MET A 99 30.86 1.82 18.08
N PRO A 100 31.37 0.66 18.56
CA PRO A 100 32.80 0.42 18.70
C PRO A 100 33.51 0.37 17.35
N ALA A 101 32.80 -0.07 16.33
CA ALA A 101 33.32 -0.17 14.98
C ALA A 101 32.21 0.33 14.02
N PRO A 102 32.22 1.63 13.68
CA PRO A 102 31.12 2.26 12.95
C PRO A 102 31.10 1.92 11.45
N TRP A 103 32.24 1.56 10.86
CA TRP A 103 32.40 1.27 9.43
C TRP A 103 31.55 0.12 8.83
N VAL A 104 31.20 -0.95 9.57
CA VAL A 104 30.33 -2.08 9.17
C VAL A 104 28.89 -1.68 9.07
N PHE A 105 28.50 -0.54 9.65
CA PHE A 105 27.17 0.01 9.50
C PHE A 105 27.04 0.83 8.22
N GLY A 106 28.09 0.90 7.38
CA GLY A 106 28.01 1.49 6.04
C GLY A 106 26.77 1.03 5.24
N PRO A 107 26.41 -0.27 5.19
CA PRO A 107 25.21 -0.76 4.53
C PRO A 107 23.87 -0.17 5.04
N SER A 108 23.84 0.45 6.21
CA SER A 108 22.63 1.17 6.66
C SER A 108 22.28 2.36 5.77
N VAL A 109 23.25 2.88 5.00
CA VAL A 109 23.04 3.91 3.98
C VAL A 109 22.61 3.26 2.67
N LEU A 110 21.33 3.43 2.32
CA LEU A 110 20.61 2.96 1.12
C LEU A 110 20.40 1.44 1.02
N ARG A 111 21.39 0.60 1.38
CA ARG A 111 21.39 -0.85 1.11
C ARG A 111 20.41 -1.65 1.96
N VAL A 112 20.41 -1.46 3.29
CA VAL A 112 19.44 -2.14 4.17
C VAL A 112 18.01 -1.70 3.82
N GLN A 113 17.81 -0.43 3.47
CA GLN A 113 16.52 0.08 3.05
C GLN A 113 16.03 -0.60 1.75
N ALA A 114 16.92 -0.78 0.77
CA ALA A 114 16.61 -1.50 -0.47
C ALA A 114 16.10 -2.93 -0.21
N PHE A 115 16.55 -3.59 0.87
CA PHE A 115 16.01 -4.88 1.31
C PHE A 115 14.60 -4.74 1.93
N LEU A 116 14.38 -3.72 2.76
CA LEU A 116 13.18 -3.58 3.60
C LEU A 116 11.96 -3.00 2.87
N GLU A 117 12.13 -2.31 1.74
CA GLU A 117 11.03 -1.70 1.00
C GLU A 117 10.00 -2.73 0.50
N LEU A 118 10.46 -3.85 -0.07
CA LEU A 118 9.56 -4.87 -0.59
C LEU A 118 8.67 -5.53 0.50
N PRO A 119 9.21 -6.00 1.64
CA PRO A 119 8.36 -6.52 2.71
C PRO A 119 7.44 -5.44 3.28
N PHE A 120 7.90 -4.19 3.42
CA PHE A 120 7.05 -3.08 3.84
C PHE A 120 5.82 -2.93 2.92
N VAL A 121 6.02 -2.84 1.60
CA VAL A 121 4.91 -2.64 0.65
C VAL A 121 3.99 -3.85 0.60
N LEU A 122 4.52 -5.08 0.56
CA LEU A 122 3.69 -6.29 0.49
C LEU A 122 2.89 -6.53 1.77
N PHE A 123 3.46 -6.25 2.96
CA PHE A 123 2.71 -6.35 4.21
C PHE A 123 1.69 -5.21 4.39
N ALA A 124 1.98 -4.00 3.87
CA ALA A 124 1.00 -2.92 3.82
C ALA A 124 -0.19 -3.32 2.93
N TYR A 125 0.06 -3.80 1.72
CA TYR A 125 -0.98 -4.28 0.82
C TYR A 125 -1.76 -5.45 1.42
N GLY A 126 -1.06 -6.41 2.03
CA GLY A 126 -1.68 -7.54 2.73
C GLY A 126 -2.56 -7.11 3.91
N THR A 127 -2.16 -6.07 4.64
CA THR A 127 -2.96 -5.46 5.70
C THR A 127 -4.25 -4.88 5.13
N ALA A 128 -4.19 -4.12 4.03
CA ALA A 128 -5.39 -3.61 3.37
C ALA A 128 -6.34 -4.73 2.95
N LEU A 129 -5.83 -5.76 2.25
CA LEU A 129 -6.64 -6.90 1.82
C LEU A 129 -7.30 -7.61 3.00
N ARG A 130 -6.54 -7.86 4.09
CA ARG A 130 -7.04 -8.59 5.26
C ARG A 130 -8.08 -7.80 6.04
N ARG A 131 -7.93 -6.47 6.10
CA ARG A 131 -8.92 -5.57 6.72
C ARG A 131 -10.24 -5.54 5.94
N LEU A 132 -10.19 -5.72 4.61
CA LEU A 132 -11.40 -5.89 3.80
C LEU A 132 -12.01 -7.27 3.96
N SER A 133 -11.20 -8.33 3.81
CA SER A 133 -11.56 -9.69 4.15
C SER A 133 -10.30 -10.56 4.33
N PRO A 134 -10.18 -11.29 5.44
CA PRO A 134 -9.10 -12.28 5.60
C PRO A 134 -9.07 -13.34 4.49
N ALA A 135 -10.22 -13.81 4.00
CA ALA A 135 -10.22 -14.78 2.90
C ALA A 135 -9.73 -14.15 1.57
N LEU A 136 -9.92 -12.85 1.36
CA LEU A 136 -9.35 -12.14 0.21
C LEU A 136 -7.82 -12.06 0.31
N TYR A 137 -7.30 -11.72 1.49
CA TYR A 137 -5.86 -11.74 1.77
C TYR A 137 -5.25 -13.12 1.46
N ARG A 138 -5.87 -14.20 1.92
CA ARG A 138 -5.42 -15.57 1.60
C ARG A 138 -5.51 -15.91 0.13
N ALA A 139 -6.59 -15.53 -0.53
CA ALA A 139 -6.80 -15.88 -1.93
C ALA A 139 -5.78 -15.15 -2.82
N ALA A 140 -5.49 -13.88 -2.53
CA ALA A 140 -4.55 -13.06 -3.29
C ALA A 140 -3.09 -13.40 -2.94
N LEU A 141 -2.70 -13.24 -1.68
CA LEU A 141 -1.32 -13.42 -1.22
C LEU A 141 -0.98 -14.87 -0.86
N GLY A 142 -1.95 -15.78 -0.84
CA GLY A 142 -1.71 -17.23 -0.81
C GLY A 142 -1.52 -17.86 -2.20
N SER A 143 -1.67 -17.05 -3.26
CA SER A 143 -1.46 -17.46 -4.65
C SER A 143 -0.01 -17.23 -5.07
N GLY A 144 0.72 -18.32 -5.31
CA GLY A 144 2.12 -18.29 -5.75
C GLY A 144 2.34 -17.43 -7.00
N PRO A 145 1.56 -17.60 -8.08
CA PRO A 145 1.69 -16.78 -9.28
C PRO A 145 1.49 -15.28 -9.03
N LEU A 146 0.50 -14.89 -8.21
CA LEU A 146 0.26 -13.46 -7.93
C LEU A 146 1.36 -12.84 -7.08
N VAL A 147 1.78 -13.52 -6.00
CA VAL A 147 2.86 -13.02 -5.14
C VAL A 147 4.18 -12.96 -5.91
N GLY A 148 4.48 -13.99 -6.71
CA GLY A 148 5.67 -14.00 -7.56
C GLY A 148 5.66 -12.87 -8.58
N ALA A 149 4.54 -12.66 -9.27
CA ALA A 149 4.39 -11.57 -10.24
C ALA A 149 4.48 -10.19 -9.58
N ALA A 150 3.86 -9.99 -8.41
CA ALA A 150 3.93 -8.73 -7.67
C ALA A 150 5.36 -8.45 -7.18
N ALA A 151 6.02 -9.42 -6.55
CA ALA A 151 7.40 -9.29 -6.09
C ALA A 151 8.36 -8.99 -7.24
N LEU A 152 8.22 -9.70 -8.37
CA LEU A 152 9.02 -9.44 -9.56
C LEU A 152 8.76 -8.04 -10.13
N SER A 153 7.50 -7.67 -10.34
CA SER A 153 7.13 -6.36 -10.88
C SER A 153 7.67 -5.24 -9.99
N TYR A 154 7.54 -5.36 -8.67
CA TYR A 154 8.00 -4.33 -7.74
C TYR A 154 9.52 -4.22 -7.74
N THR A 155 10.21 -5.36 -7.75
CA THR A 155 11.69 -5.42 -7.82
C THR A 155 12.21 -4.80 -9.11
N VAL A 156 11.57 -5.08 -10.24
CA VAL A 156 11.91 -4.47 -11.54
C VAL A 156 11.73 -2.96 -11.49
N VAL A 157 10.57 -2.48 -11.03
CA VAL A 157 10.29 -1.02 -10.97
C VAL A 157 11.26 -0.31 -10.05
N PHE A 158 11.48 -0.84 -8.84
CA PHE A 158 12.48 -0.29 -7.92
C PHE A 158 13.87 -0.30 -8.55
N GLY A 159 14.26 -1.38 -9.23
CA GLY A 159 15.57 -1.46 -9.87
C GLY A 159 15.75 -0.47 -11.02
N VAL A 160 14.70 -0.23 -11.81
CA VAL A 160 14.72 0.79 -12.88
C VAL A 160 14.88 2.19 -12.30
N VAL A 161 14.18 2.49 -11.20
CA VAL A 161 14.29 3.78 -10.50
C VAL A 161 15.68 3.94 -9.86
N GLU A 162 16.18 2.90 -9.21
CA GLU A 162 17.54 2.86 -8.62
C GLU A 162 18.61 3.11 -9.69
N TRP A 163 18.44 2.52 -10.88
CA TRP A 163 19.35 2.75 -12.01
C TRP A 163 19.27 4.17 -12.56
N ALA A 164 18.08 4.79 -12.53
CA ALA A 164 17.90 6.18 -12.92
C ALA A 164 18.53 7.15 -11.90
N LEU A 165 18.52 6.80 -10.62
CA LEU A 165 19.13 7.54 -9.51
C LEU A 165 20.49 6.94 -9.12
N ARG A 166 21.31 6.69 -10.14
CA ARG A 166 22.54 5.91 -9.97
C ARG A 166 23.49 6.54 -8.96
N ASN A 167 23.94 5.71 -8.03
CA ASN A 167 24.87 6.04 -6.97
C ASN A 167 25.96 4.93 -6.90
N PRO A 168 27.02 5.09 -6.07
CA PRO A 168 28.10 4.11 -5.98
C PRO A 168 27.67 2.70 -5.52
N TRP A 169 26.49 2.57 -4.92
CA TRP A 169 25.97 1.31 -4.37
C TRP A 169 24.86 0.69 -5.23
N THR A 170 24.44 1.32 -6.33
CA THR A 170 23.32 0.85 -7.16
C THR A 170 23.38 -0.64 -7.51
N VAL A 171 24.55 -1.17 -7.89
CA VAL A 171 24.68 -2.61 -8.20
C VAL A 171 24.40 -3.49 -6.99
N GLN A 172 24.87 -3.08 -5.81
CA GLN A 172 24.60 -3.78 -4.55
C GLN A 172 23.12 -3.70 -4.20
N ASP A 173 22.51 -2.53 -4.35
CA ASP A 173 21.08 -2.33 -4.09
C ASP A 173 20.20 -3.21 -4.98
N LEU A 174 20.54 -3.35 -6.27
CA LEU A 174 19.85 -4.25 -7.19
C LEU A 174 19.94 -5.73 -6.75
N LEU A 175 21.13 -6.18 -6.34
CA LEU A 175 21.32 -7.55 -5.84
C LEU A 175 20.56 -7.79 -4.53
N ILE A 176 20.57 -6.80 -3.63
CA ILE A 176 19.85 -6.85 -2.36
C ILE A 176 18.34 -6.87 -2.59
N ARG A 177 17.82 -6.11 -3.55
CA ARG A 177 16.40 -6.14 -3.94
C ARG A 177 16.00 -7.50 -4.50
N ALA A 178 16.84 -8.10 -5.34
CA ALA A 178 16.61 -9.47 -5.82
C ALA A 178 16.60 -10.49 -4.67
N ALA A 179 17.53 -10.38 -3.72
CA ALA A 179 17.54 -11.20 -2.50
C ALA A 179 16.29 -10.96 -1.64
N SER A 180 15.86 -9.70 -1.48
CA SER A 180 14.63 -9.35 -0.77
C SER A 180 13.40 -9.98 -1.43
N ALA A 181 13.32 -9.98 -2.77
CA ALA A 181 12.26 -10.67 -3.49
C ALA A 181 12.26 -12.18 -3.24
N ALA A 182 13.44 -12.80 -3.31
CA ALA A 182 13.62 -14.23 -3.07
C ALA A 182 13.23 -14.65 -1.64
N VAL A 183 13.37 -13.78 -0.65
CA VAL A 183 13.00 -14.05 0.75
C VAL A 183 11.55 -13.64 1.05
N THR A 184 11.15 -12.44 0.63
CA THR A 184 9.86 -11.85 0.99
C THR A 184 8.69 -12.56 0.32
N ALA A 185 8.82 -12.92 -0.96
CA ALA A 185 7.76 -13.62 -1.69
C ALA A 185 7.35 -14.95 -1.03
N PRO A 186 8.26 -15.90 -0.73
CA PRO A 186 7.88 -17.14 -0.05
C PRO A 186 7.41 -16.89 1.39
N LEU A 187 7.97 -15.91 2.10
CA LEU A 187 7.50 -15.56 3.44
C LEU A 187 6.05 -15.08 3.43
N VAL A 188 5.72 -14.08 2.60
CA VAL A 188 4.35 -13.55 2.47
C VAL A 188 3.39 -14.64 2.04
N LEU A 189 3.79 -15.48 1.08
CA LEU A 189 3.01 -16.62 0.62
C LEU A 189 2.70 -17.61 1.75
N ALA A 190 3.71 -17.99 2.52
CA ALA A 190 3.57 -18.92 3.63
C ALA A 190 2.67 -18.35 4.74
N LEU A 191 2.85 -17.07 5.10
CA LEU A 191 2.04 -16.40 6.11
C LEU A 191 0.58 -16.26 5.66
N ALA A 192 0.34 -15.87 4.41
CA ALA A 192 -1.01 -15.73 3.87
C ALA A 192 -1.76 -17.06 3.83
N ARG A 193 -1.09 -18.16 3.43
CA ARG A 193 -1.71 -19.51 3.44
C ARG A 193 -2.08 -20.00 4.84
N ARG A 194 -1.42 -19.48 5.88
CA ARG A 194 -1.67 -19.86 7.28
C ARG A 194 -2.73 -19.01 7.98
N ASP A 195 -3.19 -17.91 7.37
CA ASP A 195 -4.27 -17.11 7.95
C ASP A 195 -5.57 -17.94 8.04
N ARG A 196 -6.44 -17.61 9.00
CA ARG A 196 -7.70 -18.34 9.24
C ARG A 196 -8.90 -17.43 9.40
N GLY A 197 -8.77 -16.13 9.12
CA GLY A 197 -9.88 -15.22 9.32
C GLY A 197 -11.08 -15.60 8.43
N PRO A 198 -12.31 -15.32 8.87
CA PRO A 198 -13.49 -15.65 8.08
C PRO A 198 -13.52 -14.84 6.78
N GLU A 199 -14.29 -15.31 5.80
CA GLU A 199 -14.69 -14.46 4.69
C GLU A 199 -15.63 -13.37 5.21
N LEU A 200 -15.29 -12.11 4.93
CA LEU A 200 -16.13 -10.96 5.27
C LEU A 200 -16.82 -10.43 4.01
N ARG A 201 -18.12 -10.17 4.14
CA ARG A 201 -18.93 -9.48 3.13
C ARG A 201 -19.40 -8.15 3.75
N PRO A 202 -18.66 -7.05 3.53
CA PRO A 202 -18.94 -5.81 4.22
C PRO A 202 -20.24 -5.18 3.73
N GLY A 203 -21.16 -4.89 4.66
CA GLY A 203 -22.23 -3.90 4.44
C GLY A 203 -21.68 -2.48 4.62
N LEU A 204 -22.57 -1.47 4.73
CA LEU A 204 -22.17 -0.06 4.89
C LEU A 204 -21.14 0.15 6.01
N GLY A 205 -21.42 -0.33 7.22
CA GLY A 205 -20.52 -0.16 8.37
C GLY A 205 -19.16 -0.81 8.16
N GLY A 206 -19.12 -1.96 7.48
CA GLY A 206 -17.87 -2.64 7.11
C GLY A 206 -17.08 -1.88 6.06
N LEU A 207 -17.74 -1.30 5.05
CA LEU A 207 -17.08 -0.48 4.03
C LEU A 207 -16.54 0.82 4.62
N LEU A 208 -17.29 1.52 5.47
CA LEU A 208 -16.81 2.73 6.14
C LEU A 208 -15.65 2.43 7.08
N HIS A 209 -15.72 1.33 7.84
CA HIS A 209 -14.61 0.88 8.69
C HIS A 209 -13.37 0.54 7.87
N PHE A 210 -13.54 -0.14 6.74
CA PHE A 210 -12.46 -0.41 5.79
C PHE A 210 -11.86 0.89 5.25
N THR A 211 -12.69 1.85 4.83
CA THR A 211 -12.26 3.17 4.34
C THR A 211 -11.44 3.93 5.38
N VAL A 212 -11.88 3.98 6.64
CA VAL A 212 -11.12 4.61 7.73
C VAL A 212 -9.80 3.88 7.97
N SER A 213 -9.83 2.54 7.98
CA SER A 213 -8.62 1.73 8.16
C SER A 213 -7.63 1.91 7.00
N LEU A 214 -8.11 2.04 5.77
CA LEU A 214 -7.30 2.27 4.57
C LEU A 214 -6.70 3.67 4.60
N GLY A 215 -7.48 4.69 4.97
CA GLY A 215 -6.99 6.05 5.17
C GLY A 215 -5.88 6.11 6.21
N ALA A 216 -6.08 5.47 7.37
CA ALA A 216 -5.05 5.42 8.42
C ALA A 216 -3.82 4.62 8.02
N LEU A 217 -3.98 3.52 7.28
CA LEU A 217 -2.85 2.76 6.73
C LEU A 217 -2.06 3.60 5.72
N GLY A 218 -2.75 4.27 4.79
CA GLY A 218 -2.11 5.17 3.83
C GLY A 218 -1.41 6.33 4.54
N GLY A 219 -2.02 6.92 5.56
CA GLY A 219 -1.42 7.99 6.35
C GLY A 219 -0.15 7.54 7.08
N LEU A 220 -0.18 6.35 7.69
CA LEU A 220 1.01 5.72 8.27
C LEU A 220 2.11 5.52 7.20
N VAL A 221 1.74 4.99 6.03
CA VAL A 221 2.69 4.79 4.92
C VAL A 221 3.29 6.13 4.47
N MET A 222 2.50 7.20 4.38
CA MET A 222 3.00 8.54 4.00
C MET A 222 3.95 9.12 5.03
N VAL A 223 3.68 8.94 6.34
CA VAL A 223 4.62 9.36 7.38
C VAL A 223 5.91 8.56 7.29
N VAL A 224 5.83 7.22 7.22
CA VAL A 224 7.03 6.37 7.09
C VAL A 224 7.80 6.67 5.81
N TYR A 225 7.10 6.94 4.71
CA TYR A 225 7.71 7.32 3.44
C TYR A 225 8.56 8.57 3.58
N ASP A 226 7.97 9.66 4.05
CA ASP A 226 8.65 10.92 4.29
C ASP A 226 9.80 10.76 5.29
N THR A 227 9.51 10.29 6.51
CA THR A 227 10.48 10.33 7.60
C THR A 227 11.52 9.22 7.57
N ALA A 228 11.33 8.15 6.79
CA ALA A 228 12.22 7.00 6.83
C ALA A 228 12.58 6.42 5.46
N LEU A 229 11.62 6.18 4.56
CA LEU A 229 11.96 5.62 3.25
C LEU A 229 12.79 6.59 2.41
N LEU A 230 12.59 7.91 2.58
CA LEU A 230 13.41 8.96 1.98
C LEU A 230 14.63 9.37 2.82
N TYR A 231 14.94 8.64 3.90
CA TYR A 231 16.00 9.00 4.85
C TYR A 231 15.84 10.39 5.49
N ASN A 232 14.61 10.89 5.70
CA ASN A 232 14.35 12.19 6.34
C ASN A 232 13.93 12.06 7.80
N SER A 233 14.68 11.33 8.62
CA SER A 233 14.31 11.11 10.02
C SER A 233 14.26 12.39 10.86
N ALA A 234 14.88 13.49 10.39
CA ALA A 234 14.73 14.82 10.96
C ALA A 234 13.28 15.35 10.91
N HIS A 235 12.47 14.92 9.92
CA HIS A 235 11.05 15.28 9.82
C HIS A 235 10.19 14.58 10.88
N LEU A 236 10.70 13.54 11.55
CA LEU A 236 9.90 12.80 12.53
C LEU A 236 9.37 13.71 13.66
N ARG A 237 10.12 14.74 14.05
CA ARG A 237 9.70 15.71 15.08
C ARG A 237 8.45 16.51 14.68
N THR A 238 8.23 16.76 13.39
CA THR A 238 7.03 17.47 12.92
C THR A 238 5.90 16.50 12.57
N ARG A 239 6.24 15.25 12.21
CA ARG A 239 5.29 14.23 11.75
C ARG A 239 4.83 13.26 12.86
N TRP A 240 5.44 13.26 14.06
CA TRP A 240 5.06 12.34 15.14
C TRP A 240 3.59 12.45 15.59
N PRO A 241 2.92 13.63 15.63
CA PRO A 241 1.52 13.68 16.02
C PRO A 241 0.64 12.92 15.02
N GLU A 242 0.96 13.05 13.73
CA GLU A 242 0.30 12.34 12.65
C GLU A 242 0.58 10.82 12.73
N LEU A 243 1.83 10.43 13.02
CA LEU A 243 2.18 9.02 13.26
C LEU A 243 1.33 8.41 14.38
N VAL A 244 1.26 9.09 15.52
CA VAL A 244 0.48 8.63 16.69
C VAL A 244 -1.01 8.55 16.36
N LEU A 245 -1.54 9.55 15.66
CA LEU A 245 -2.94 9.56 15.21
C LEU A 245 -3.23 8.31 14.36
N TRP A 246 -2.44 8.06 13.31
CA TRP A 246 -2.70 6.94 12.40
C TRP A 246 -2.52 5.58 13.07
N LEU A 247 -1.50 5.41 13.91
CA LEU A 247 -1.33 4.20 14.72
C LEU A 247 -2.52 3.99 15.66
N THR A 248 -3.02 5.05 16.30
CA THR A 248 -4.18 5.00 17.18
C THR A 248 -5.44 4.59 16.42
N VAL A 249 -5.69 5.17 15.25
CA VAL A 249 -6.83 4.80 14.40
C VAL A 249 -6.73 3.35 13.94
N LEU A 250 -5.54 2.88 13.52
CA LEU A 250 -5.31 1.50 13.10
C LEU A 250 -5.49 0.49 14.24
N ALA A 251 -5.07 0.84 15.45
CA ALA A 251 -5.25 0.04 16.66
C ALA A 251 -6.73 -0.01 17.06
N ALA A 252 -7.42 1.14 17.10
CA ALA A 252 -8.82 1.24 17.43
C ALA A 252 -9.70 0.50 16.41
N SER A 253 -9.42 0.67 15.11
CA SER A 253 -10.13 -0.05 14.05
C SER A 253 -9.83 -1.55 14.09
N GLY A 254 -8.64 -1.96 14.52
CA GLY A 254 -8.24 -3.37 14.62
C GLY A 254 -8.88 -4.13 15.79
N ARG A 255 -9.33 -3.41 16.82
CA ARG A 255 -10.04 -3.98 17.98
C ARG A 255 -11.55 -4.16 17.74
N ARG A 256 -12.14 -3.33 16.87
CA ARG A 256 -13.55 -3.48 16.49
C ARG A 256 -13.70 -4.75 15.66
N GLY A 257 -14.41 -5.74 16.19
CA GLY A 257 -14.82 -6.92 15.44
C GLY A 257 -15.66 -6.53 14.22
N PRO A 258 -15.83 -7.44 13.24
CA PRO A 258 -16.66 -7.15 12.07
C PRO A 258 -18.03 -6.68 12.53
N ALA A 259 -18.46 -5.51 12.05
CA ALA A 259 -19.80 -5.01 12.31
C ALA A 259 -20.80 -6.13 11.99
N GLY A 260 -21.79 -6.32 12.86
CA GLY A 260 -22.72 -7.46 12.83
C GLY A 260 -23.33 -7.71 11.44
N ARG A 261 -23.86 -8.92 11.24
CA ARG A 261 -24.46 -9.41 9.98
C ARG A 261 -25.73 -8.62 9.57
N ALA A 262 -25.60 -7.32 9.34
CA ALA A 262 -26.65 -6.54 8.69
C ALA A 262 -26.85 -7.10 7.27
N ALA A 263 -28.10 -7.19 6.83
CA ALA A 263 -28.42 -7.59 5.48
C ALA A 263 -27.71 -6.65 4.49
N VAL A 264 -26.91 -7.22 3.59
CA VAL A 264 -26.18 -6.47 2.57
C VAL A 264 -27.11 -6.31 1.36
N GLY A 265 -27.46 -5.08 1.02
CA GLY A 265 -28.23 -4.80 -0.19
C GLY A 265 -27.40 -4.96 -1.47
N PRO A 266 -28.06 -5.07 -2.64
CA PRO A 266 -27.40 -5.36 -3.91
C PRO A 266 -26.37 -4.31 -4.33
N ALA A 267 -26.63 -3.01 -4.11
CA ALA A 267 -25.69 -1.94 -4.45
C ALA A 267 -24.42 -2.01 -3.60
N THR A 268 -24.59 -2.16 -2.28
CA THR A 268 -23.48 -2.29 -1.34
C THR A 268 -22.65 -3.53 -1.63
N ALA A 269 -23.30 -4.66 -1.95
CA ALA A 269 -22.62 -5.89 -2.35
C ALA A 269 -21.82 -5.73 -3.65
N ALA A 270 -22.38 -5.02 -4.65
CA ALA A 270 -21.69 -4.74 -5.90
C ALA A 270 -20.45 -3.86 -5.68
N LEU A 271 -20.55 -2.79 -4.88
CA LEU A 271 -19.40 -1.95 -4.52
C LEU A 271 -18.30 -2.77 -3.80
N ALA A 272 -18.69 -3.61 -2.83
CA ALA A 272 -17.76 -4.49 -2.15
C ALA A 272 -17.08 -5.48 -3.13
N ALA A 273 -17.82 -6.04 -4.09
CA ALA A 273 -17.29 -6.93 -5.10
C ALA A 273 -16.26 -6.22 -6.01
N VAL A 274 -16.58 -5.00 -6.48
CA VAL A 274 -15.66 -4.16 -7.27
C VAL A 274 -14.38 -3.87 -6.49
N LEU A 275 -14.48 -3.48 -5.21
CA LEU A 275 -13.30 -3.19 -4.39
C LEU A 275 -12.41 -4.41 -4.18
N ARG A 276 -13.03 -5.55 -3.81
CA ARG A 276 -12.30 -6.81 -3.62
C ARG A 276 -11.60 -7.23 -4.90
N ARG A 277 -12.30 -7.14 -6.04
CA ARG A 277 -11.77 -7.53 -7.33
C ARG A 277 -10.67 -6.59 -7.80
N GLY A 278 -10.90 -5.29 -7.69
CA GLY A 278 -9.96 -4.24 -8.05
C GLY A 278 -8.65 -4.38 -7.27
N LEU A 279 -8.70 -4.57 -5.96
CA LEU A 279 -7.49 -4.77 -5.15
C LEU A 279 -6.71 -6.04 -5.52
N VAL A 280 -7.36 -7.13 -5.92
CA VAL A 280 -6.63 -8.33 -6.38
C VAL A 280 -5.94 -8.07 -7.71
N LEU A 281 -6.67 -7.45 -8.65
CA LEU A 281 -6.16 -7.14 -9.99
C LEU A 281 -5.04 -6.09 -9.93
N PHE A 282 -5.14 -5.12 -9.02
CA PHE A 282 -4.19 -4.03 -8.87
C PHE A 282 -2.92 -4.42 -8.10
N LEU A 283 -2.91 -5.57 -7.40
CA LEU A 283 -1.75 -6.01 -6.62
C LEU A 283 -0.46 -6.02 -7.44
N VAL A 284 -0.47 -6.62 -8.63
CA VAL A 284 0.74 -6.71 -9.48
C VAL A 284 1.14 -5.35 -10.06
N PRO A 285 0.24 -4.53 -10.65
CA PRO A 285 0.62 -3.25 -11.24
C PRO A 285 0.78 -2.08 -10.26
N ALA A 286 0.42 -2.22 -8.97
CA ALA A 286 0.34 -1.08 -8.05
C ALA A 286 1.58 -0.19 -8.04
N LEU A 287 2.77 -0.79 -7.94
CA LEU A 287 4.01 -0.03 -7.90
C LEU A 287 4.38 0.56 -9.26
N ALA A 288 4.20 -0.20 -10.35
CA ALA A 288 4.48 0.28 -11.70
C ALA A 288 3.59 1.48 -12.05
N VAL A 289 2.30 1.41 -11.75
CA VAL A 289 1.35 2.52 -11.98
C VAL A 289 1.75 3.73 -11.14
N ARG A 290 2.10 3.52 -9.87
CA ARG A 290 2.54 4.61 -8.98
C ARG A 290 3.79 5.32 -9.50
N TYR A 291 4.81 4.59 -9.95
CA TYR A 291 6.02 5.21 -10.51
C TYR A 291 5.80 5.77 -11.92
N GLY A 292 4.86 5.21 -12.68
CA GLY A 292 4.47 5.73 -13.98
C GLY A 292 3.88 7.14 -13.93
N THR A 293 3.33 7.59 -12.79
CA THR A 293 2.85 8.98 -12.64
C THR A 293 3.96 10.01 -12.48
N GLY A 294 5.18 9.60 -12.10
CA GLY A 294 6.29 10.51 -11.79
C GLY A 294 7.54 10.33 -12.65
N PHE A 295 7.80 9.11 -13.13
CA PHE A 295 9.01 8.76 -13.88
C PHE A 295 8.74 8.38 -15.34
N ALA A 296 7.47 8.31 -15.77
CA ALA A 296 7.09 7.89 -17.12
C ALA A 296 5.85 8.64 -17.64
N HIS A 297 5.17 8.10 -18.66
CA HIS A 297 4.00 8.73 -19.24
C HIS A 297 2.77 8.49 -18.36
N LEU A 298 2.25 9.58 -17.77
CA LEU A 298 1.04 9.55 -16.94
C LEU A 298 -0.14 8.87 -17.66
N GLN A 299 -0.25 9.03 -18.99
CA GLN A 299 -1.32 8.44 -19.78
C GLN A 299 -1.27 6.90 -19.76
N VAL A 300 -0.08 6.31 -19.76
CA VAL A 300 0.09 4.84 -19.71
C VAL A 300 -0.29 4.30 -18.33
N ALA A 301 0.16 4.97 -17.26
CA ALA A 301 -0.24 4.63 -15.89
C ALA A 301 -1.76 4.77 -15.68
N ALA A 302 -2.36 5.85 -16.18
CA ALA A 302 -3.80 6.10 -16.11
C ALA A 302 -4.59 5.06 -16.90
N ALA A 303 -4.17 4.74 -18.14
CA ALA A 303 -4.79 3.70 -18.95
C ALA A 303 -4.72 2.33 -18.26
N GLY A 304 -3.57 1.99 -17.67
CA GLY A 304 -3.39 0.77 -16.88
C GLY A 304 -4.36 0.70 -15.69
N GLY A 305 -4.46 1.78 -14.91
CA GLY A 305 -5.41 1.88 -13.80
C GLY A 305 -6.87 1.76 -14.25
N LEU A 306 -7.26 2.46 -15.31
CA LEU A 306 -8.61 2.39 -15.89
C LEU A 306 -8.94 0.99 -16.39
N PHE A 307 -7.98 0.27 -16.99
CA PHE A 307 -8.19 -1.10 -17.43
C PHE A 307 -8.47 -2.05 -16.26
N ILE A 308 -7.77 -1.88 -15.14
CA ILE A 308 -8.04 -2.63 -13.90
C ILE A 308 -9.43 -2.34 -13.36
N VAL A 309 -9.85 -1.07 -13.34
CA VAL A 309 -11.19 -0.65 -12.91
C VAL A 309 -12.26 -1.25 -13.83
N GLY A 310 -12.10 -1.13 -15.15
CA GLY A 310 -13.02 -1.72 -16.13
C GLY A 310 -13.14 -3.25 -15.98
N ALA A 311 -12.02 -3.94 -15.76
CA ALA A 311 -12.01 -5.37 -15.51
C ALA A 311 -12.68 -5.77 -14.18
N ALA A 312 -12.62 -4.92 -13.16
CA ALA A 312 -13.35 -5.14 -11.91
C ALA A 312 -14.86 -4.93 -12.07
N LEU A 313 -15.28 -3.93 -12.86
CA LEU A 313 -16.67 -3.64 -13.18
C LEU A 313 -17.33 -4.69 -14.08
N TRP A 314 -16.55 -5.40 -14.88
CA TRP A 314 -17.07 -6.42 -15.82
C TRP A 314 -17.62 -7.69 -15.14
N GLN A 315 -17.56 -7.80 -13.82
CA GLN A 315 -18.16 -8.91 -13.09
C GLN A 315 -19.68 -8.93 -13.26
N GLU A 316 -20.27 -10.08 -13.57
CA GLU A 316 -21.69 -10.20 -13.88
C GLU A 316 -22.61 -9.64 -12.78
N GLN A 317 -22.29 -9.93 -11.51
CA GLN A 317 -23.03 -9.40 -10.36
C GLN A 317 -23.02 -7.86 -10.33
N VAL A 318 -21.88 -7.25 -10.65
CA VAL A 318 -21.73 -5.78 -10.72
C VAL A 318 -22.52 -5.24 -11.90
N ARG A 319 -22.39 -5.88 -13.07
CA ARG A 319 -23.11 -5.50 -14.30
C ARG A 319 -24.63 -5.46 -14.12
N ARG A 320 -25.20 -6.46 -13.43
CA ARG A 320 -26.64 -6.54 -13.13
C ARG A 320 -27.13 -5.47 -12.16
N ALA A 321 -26.21 -4.83 -11.43
CA ALA A 321 -26.50 -3.81 -10.44
C ALA A 321 -25.70 -2.53 -10.71
N LEU A 322 -25.44 -2.15 -11.97
CA LEU A 322 -24.51 -1.05 -12.31
C LEU A 322 -25.00 0.34 -11.91
N LEU A 323 -26.30 0.60 -11.98
CA LEU A 323 -26.82 1.95 -11.79
C LEU A 323 -26.48 2.52 -10.41
N PRO A 324 -26.70 1.82 -9.28
CA PRO A 324 -26.37 2.37 -7.97
C PRO A 324 -24.87 2.59 -7.72
N PRO A 325 -23.96 1.65 -8.04
CA PRO A 325 -22.51 1.88 -8.00
C PRO A 325 -22.06 3.00 -8.95
N ALA A 326 -22.69 3.18 -10.11
CA ALA A 326 -22.39 4.30 -11.00
C ALA A 326 -22.76 5.65 -10.36
N LEU A 327 -23.95 5.76 -9.76
CA LEU A 327 -24.36 6.95 -9.00
C LEU A 327 -23.40 7.21 -7.82
N GLY A 328 -23.07 6.16 -7.08
CA GLY A 328 -22.11 6.23 -5.98
C GLY A 328 -20.72 6.65 -6.43
N ALA A 329 -20.25 6.15 -7.58
CA ALA A 329 -18.97 6.53 -8.16
C ALA A 329 -18.98 7.98 -8.63
N THR A 330 -20.05 8.46 -9.28
CA THR A 330 -20.16 9.86 -9.70
C THR A 330 -20.15 10.81 -8.50
N ALA A 331 -20.95 10.53 -7.47
CA ALA A 331 -20.96 11.32 -6.24
C ALA A 331 -19.60 11.25 -5.51
N GLY A 332 -19.00 10.05 -5.47
CA GLY A 332 -17.68 9.83 -4.91
C GLY A 332 -16.59 10.61 -5.64
N LEU A 333 -16.63 10.69 -6.97
CA LEU A 333 -15.67 11.48 -7.77
C LEU A 333 -15.80 12.97 -7.47
N GLY A 334 -17.02 13.48 -7.29
CA GLY A 334 -17.25 14.85 -6.83
C GLY A 334 -16.59 15.10 -5.47
N ALA A 335 -16.82 14.20 -4.50
CA ALA A 335 -16.20 14.30 -3.17
C ALA A 335 -14.67 14.18 -3.21
N ALA A 336 -14.14 13.30 -4.05
CA ALA A 336 -12.71 13.12 -4.26
C ALA A 336 -12.06 14.38 -4.84
N TYR A 337 -12.69 14.98 -5.86
CA TYR A 337 -12.23 16.23 -6.47
C TYR A 337 -12.17 17.36 -5.44
N LEU A 338 -13.22 17.52 -4.62
CA LEU A 338 -13.24 18.50 -3.54
C LEU A 338 -12.14 18.22 -2.51
N ALA A 339 -11.99 16.97 -2.05
CA ALA A 339 -10.98 16.59 -1.06
C ALA A 339 -9.53 16.76 -1.57
N LEU A 340 -9.31 16.58 -2.88
CA LEU A 340 -8.01 16.81 -3.52
C LEU A 340 -7.63 18.29 -3.50
N HIS A 341 -8.58 19.19 -3.74
CA HIS A 341 -8.33 20.64 -3.84
C HIS A 341 -8.55 21.40 -2.52
N ALA A 342 -9.08 20.74 -1.48
CA ALA A 342 -9.36 21.37 -0.19
C ALA A 342 -8.09 21.73 0.61
N VAL A 343 -6.98 21.05 0.38
CA VAL A 343 -5.72 21.25 1.11
C VAL A 343 -4.56 21.18 0.13
N ALA A 344 -3.66 22.17 0.21
CA ALA A 344 -2.40 22.14 -0.53
C ALA A 344 -1.43 21.18 0.17
N ASP A 345 -1.11 20.05 -0.47
CA ASP A 345 -0.16 19.08 0.06
C ASP A 345 1.26 19.31 -0.45
N THR A 346 2.22 18.96 0.41
CA THR A 346 3.62 18.80 0.00
C THR A 346 3.81 17.60 -0.95
N TYR A 347 3.03 16.53 -0.73
CA TYR A 347 3.08 15.30 -1.53
C TYR A 347 1.74 15.07 -2.24
N PRO A 348 1.71 14.94 -3.58
CA PRO A 348 0.47 14.72 -4.31
C PRO A 348 -0.24 13.41 -3.88
N GLU A 349 0.52 12.44 -3.35
CA GLU A 349 0.00 11.17 -2.84
C GLU A 349 -0.87 11.36 -1.59
N SER A 350 -0.59 12.35 -0.75
CA SER A 350 -1.43 12.71 0.40
C SER A 350 -2.81 13.19 -0.05
N GLY A 351 -2.85 14.02 -1.10
CA GLY A 351 -4.08 14.49 -1.70
C GLY A 351 -4.88 13.36 -2.35
N LEU A 352 -4.20 12.48 -3.09
CA LEU A 352 -4.82 11.28 -3.67
C LEU A 352 -5.36 10.31 -2.62
N LEU A 353 -4.67 10.16 -1.49
CA LEU A 353 -5.15 9.34 -0.37
C LEU A 353 -6.44 9.92 0.23
N ARG A 354 -6.48 11.23 0.50
CA ARG A 354 -7.72 11.90 0.97
C ARG A 354 -8.85 11.77 -0.03
N ALA A 355 -8.55 11.99 -1.31
CA ALA A 355 -9.50 11.84 -2.40
C ALA A 355 -10.08 10.42 -2.46
N THR A 356 -9.24 9.39 -2.30
CA THR A 356 -9.65 7.98 -2.24
C THR A 356 -10.54 7.69 -1.04
N VAL A 357 -10.19 8.20 0.15
CA VAL A 357 -11.00 8.04 1.36
C VAL A 357 -12.39 8.68 1.19
N ALA A 358 -12.44 9.91 0.67
CA ALA A 358 -13.69 10.62 0.39
C ALA A 358 -14.55 9.89 -0.65
N PHE A 359 -13.93 9.46 -1.76
CA PHE A 359 -14.59 8.66 -2.81
C PHE A 359 -15.28 7.44 -2.22
N LEU A 360 -14.54 6.61 -1.48
CA LEU A 360 -15.04 5.35 -0.94
C LEU A 360 -16.14 5.55 0.10
N ALA A 361 -16.00 6.56 0.97
CA ALA A 361 -17.01 6.87 1.98
C ALA A 361 -18.34 7.29 1.32
N VAL A 362 -18.29 8.22 0.37
CA VAL A 362 -19.49 8.72 -0.32
C VAL A 362 -20.12 7.64 -1.19
N ALA A 363 -19.31 6.89 -1.95
CA ALA A 363 -19.82 5.78 -2.77
C ALA A 363 -20.54 4.73 -1.92
N ALA A 364 -19.99 4.38 -0.74
CA ALA A 364 -20.63 3.43 0.18
C ALA A 364 -21.94 3.97 0.75
N LEU A 365 -21.99 5.25 1.13
CA LEU A 365 -23.20 5.91 1.64
C LEU A 365 -24.31 5.94 0.59
N VAL A 366 -23.99 6.33 -0.65
CA VAL A 366 -24.95 6.38 -1.76
C VAL A 366 -25.49 4.99 -2.09
N CYS A 367 -24.62 3.97 -2.19
CA CYS A 367 -25.07 2.60 -2.42
C CYS A 367 -26.02 2.11 -1.32
N ALA A 368 -25.67 2.36 -0.06
CA ALA A 368 -26.51 1.97 1.07
C ALA A 368 -27.85 2.73 1.11
N PHE A 369 -27.86 4.01 0.70
CA PHE A 369 -29.08 4.79 0.57
C PHE A 369 -30.01 4.21 -0.49
N VAL A 370 -29.49 3.86 -1.68
CA VAL A 370 -30.26 3.24 -2.75
C VAL A 370 -30.82 1.88 -2.33
N ASP A 371 -30.04 1.08 -1.61
CA ASP A 371 -30.50 -0.21 -1.06
C ASP A 371 -31.69 -0.03 -0.10
N ARG A 372 -31.65 0.98 0.78
CA ARG A 372 -32.76 1.28 1.71
C ARG A 372 -34.00 1.82 1.01
N TRP A 373 -33.81 2.70 0.03
CA TRP A 373 -34.90 3.28 -0.76
C TRP A 373 -35.68 2.18 -1.50
N THR A 374 -34.96 1.35 -2.25
CA THR A 374 -35.57 0.25 -3.03
C THR A 374 -36.27 -0.80 -2.15
N ALA A 375 -35.71 -1.10 -0.97
CA ALA A 375 -36.35 -2.00 -0.01
C ALA A 375 -37.68 -1.42 0.54
N THR A 376 -37.75 -0.10 0.74
CA THR A 376 -38.94 0.59 1.23
C THR A 376 -40.03 0.64 0.15
N SER A 377 -39.68 0.99 -1.09
CA SER A 377 -40.64 1.06 -2.20
C SER A 377 -41.31 -0.28 -2.51
N ARG A 378 -40.60 -1.40 -2.32
CA ARG A 378 -41.18 -2.75 -2.51
C ARG A 378 -42.16 -3.15 -1.42
N ARG A 379 -41.99 -2.64 -0.19
CA ARG A 379 -42.94 -2.90 0.91
C ARG A 379 -44.23 -2.14 0.69
N THR A 380 -44.14 -0.90 0.22
CA THR A 380 -45.32 -0.07 -0.07
C THR A 380 -46.11 -0.53 -1.30
N SER A 381 -45.50 -1.25 -2.24
CA SER A 381 -46.21 -1.82 -3.40
C SER A 381 -46.86 -3.18 -3.12
N ALA A 382 -46.54 -3.81 -1.99
CA ALA A 382 -47.02 -5.14 -1.60
C ALA A 382 -48.08 -5.09 -0.47
N ALA A 383 -48.26 -3.91 0.14
CA ALA A 383 -49.36 -3.58 1.04
C ALA A 383 -50.43 -2.84 0.22
#